data_AF-A0A7W0UUR5-F1
#
_entry.id   AF-A0A7W0UUR5-F1
#
_cell.length_a   1.000
_cell.length_b   1.000
_cell.length_c   1.000
_cell.angle_alpha   90.00
_cell.angle_beta   90.00
_cell.angle_gamma   90.00
#
_symmetry.space_group_name_H-M   'P 1'
#
loop_
_entity.id
_entity.type
_entity.pdbx_description
1 polymer ?
#
loop_
_entity_poly.entity_id
_entity_poly.type
_entity_poly.pdbx_seq_one_letter_code
_entity_poly.pdbx_strand_id
1 'polypeptide(L)'
;MDTFPDLGALPDPELKDLISQLTEEEQEVSYQRRILHGKIDILRAELVNRLRKKHEDGESSISGADVQQLTDILSGKAIPEDDTAG
;
A
#
# COMPACT_ATOMS: atom_id res chain seq x y z
N MET A 1 -6.57 -23.39 14.33
CA MET A 1 -6.06 -22.21 15.06
C MET A 1 -7.25 -21.32 15.24
N ASP A 2 -7.82 -21.31 16.44
CA ASP A 2 -8.96 -20.44 16.75
C ASP A 2 -8.51 -18.98 16.58
N THR A 3 -9.20 -18.24 15.72
CA THR A 3 -8.82 -16.89 15.29
C THR A 3 -8.93 -15.86 16.43
N PHE A 4 -9.65 -16.18 17.51
CA PHE A 4 -9.83 -15.31 18.67
C PHE A 4 -9.79 -16.12 19.98
N PRO A 5 -9.12 -15.62 21.02
CA PRO A 5 -9.15 -16.24 22.35
C PRO A 5 -10.55 -16.18 22.96
N ASP A 6 -10.89 -17.14 23.83
CA ASP A 6 -12.13 -17.11 24.60
C ASP A 6 -12.05 -16.03 25.70
N LEU A 7 -12.45 -14.82 25.33
CA LEU A 7 -12.41 -13.64 26.20
C LEU A 7 -13.29 -13.79 27.45
N GLY A 8 -14.31 -14.66 27.42
CA GLY A 8 -15.19 -14.92 28.57
C GLY A 8 -14.53 -15.79 29.65
N ALA A 9 -13.43 -16.45 29.31
CA ALA A 9 -12.64 -17.27 30.22
C ALA A 9 -11.46 -16.52 30.86
N LEU A 10 -11.11 -15.31 30.36
CA LEU A 10 -10.02 -14.51 30.92
C LEU A 10 -10.46 -13.74 32.18
N PRO A 11 -9.68 -13.77 33.27
CA PRO A 11 -9.85 -12.84 34.37
C PRO A 11 -9.66 -11.38 33.94
N ASP A 12 -10.41 -10.46 34.54
CA ASP A 12 -10.30 -9.00 34.33
C ASP A 12 -8.88 -8.43 34.23
N PRO A 13 -7.90 -8.78 35.11
CA PRO A 13 -6.54 -8.27 34.97
C PRO A 13 -5.85 -8.76 33.71
N GLU A 14 -5.98 -10.04 33.37
CA GLU A 14 -5.39 -10.63 32.16
C GLU A 14 -6.01 -10.03 30.90
N LEU A 15 -7.32 -9.76 30.92
CA LEU A 15 -8.01 -9.08 29.83
C LEU A 15 -7.50 -7.65 29.63
N LYS A 16 -7.25 -6.90 30.70
CA LYS A 16 -6.68 -5.55 30.62
C LYS A 16 -5.27 -5.57 30.05
N ASP A 17 -4.43 -6.50 30.49
CA ASP A 17 -3.08 -6.65 30.00
C ASP A 17 -3.08 -7.01 28.50
N LEU A 18 -3.97 -7.92 28.07
CA LEU A 18 -4.14 -8.28 26.67
C LEU A 18 -4.60 -7.09 25.81
N ILE A 19 -5.56 -6.29 26.30
CA ILE A 19 -5.98 -5.07 25.62
C ILE A 19 -4.81 -4.10 25.47
N SER A 20 -4.02 -3.89 26.53
CA SER A 20 -2.86 -3.00 26.49
C SER A 20 -1.83 -3.46 25.46
N GLN A 21 -1.48 -4.75 25.44
CA GLN A 21 -0.54 -5.32 24.46
C GLN A 21 -1.03 -5.14 23.02
N LEU A 22 -2.27 -5.54 22.74
CA LEU A 22 -2.84 -5.41 21.39
C LEU A 22 -2.97 -3.94 20.97
N THR A 23 -3.20 -3.03 21.91
CA THR A 23 -3.25 -1.59 21.62
C THR A 23 -1.87 -1.06 21.23
N GLU A 24 -0.81 -1.48 21.91
CA GLU A 24 0.56 -1.09 21.56
C GLU A 24 0.98 -1.65 20.19
N GLU A 25 0.68 -2.92 19.92
CA GLU A 25 0.93 -3.54 18.61
C GLU A 25 0.17 -2.82 17.48
N GLU A 26 -1.11 -2.49 17.69
CA GLU A 26 -1.90 -1.73 16.73
C GLU A 26 -1.28 -0.36 16.46
N GLN A 27 -0.84 0.34 17.51
CA GLN A 27 -0.21 1.66 17.37
C GLN A 27 1.07 1.59 16.54
N GLU A 28 1.88 0.56 16.71
CA GLU A 28 3.09 0.35 15.92
C GLU A 28 2.75 0.14 14.44
N VAL A 29 1.81 -0.77 14.14
CA VAL A 29 1.35 -1.03 12.77
C VAL A 29 0.78 0.23 12.14
N SER A 30 -0.03 0.99 12.88
CA SER A 30 -0.60 2.26 12.44
C SER A 30 0.46 3.32 12.20
N TYR A 31 1.54 3.36 12.99
CA TYR A 31 2.68 4.24 12.75
C TYR A 31 3.40 3.89 11.44
N GLN A 32 3.75 2.62 11.24
CA GLN A 32 4.40 2.17 10.01
C GLN A 32 3.55 2.45 8.78
N ARG A 33 2.23 2.21 8.87
CA ARG A 33 1.25 2.55 7.82
C ARG A 33 1.32 4.03 7.45
N ARG A 34 1.28 4.94 8.44
CA ARG A 34 1.34 6.39 8.17
C ARG A 34 2.63 6.80 7.45
N ILE A 35 3.77 6.23 7.84
CA ILE A 35 5.06 6.51 7.17
C ILE A 35 5.05 6.06 5.71
N LEU A 36 4.55 4.86 5.44
CA LEU A 36 4.45 4.33 4.07
C LEU A 36 3.51 5.18 3.21
N HIS A 37 2.32 5.51 3.73
CA HIS A 37 1.38 6.37 3.03
C HIS A 37 1.97 7.76 2.74
N GLY A 38 2.68 8.37 3.69
CA GLY A 38 3.37 9.64 3.47
C GLY A 38 4.41 9.57 2.33
N LYS A 39 5.20 8.48 2.26
CA LYS A 39 6.14 8.25 1.15
C LYS A 39 5.41 8.09 -0.18
N ILE A 40 4.34 7.30 -0.21
CA ILE A 40 3.53 7.09 -1.41
C ILE A 40 2.95 8.41 -1.91
N ASP A 41 2.44 9.24 -1.01
CA ASP A 41 1.81 10.51 -1.38
C ASP A 41 2.83 11.52 -1.92
N ILE A 42 4.05 11.57 -1.36
CA ILE A 42 5.16 12.34 -1.92
C ILE A 42 5.50 11.87 -3.35
N LEU A 43 5.64 10.56 -3.55
CA LEU A 43 5.96 10.00 -4.87
C LEU A 43 4.84 10.25 -5.89
N ARG A 44 3.57 10.13 -5.48
CA ARG A 44 2.42 10.46 -6.33
C ARG A 44 2.41 11.93 -6.71
N ALA A 45 2.66 12.83 -5.76
CA ALA A 45 2.71 14.26 -6.03
C ALA A 45 3.82 14.60 -7.05
N GLU A 46 5.00 14.01 -6.89
CA GLU A 46 6.11 14.19 -7.82
C GLU A 46 5.81 13.58 -9.20
N LEU A 47 5.19 12.40 -9.27
CA LEU A 47 4.76 11.82 -10.55
C LEU A 47 3.78 12.73 -11.28
N VAL A 48 2.77 13.25 -10.59
CA VAL A 48 1.79 14.19 -11.16
C VAL A 48 2.49 15.46 -11.64
N ASN A 49 3.43 16.00 -10.86
CA ASN A 49 4.21 17.16 -11.26
C ASN A 49 5.00 16.92 -12.55
N ARG A 50 5.68 15.77 -12.67
CA ARG A 50 6.43 15.39 -13.88
C ARG A 50 5.52 15.22 -15.09
N LEU A 51 4.38 14.57 -14.94
CA LEU A 51 3.42 14.38 -16.02
C LEU A 51 2.85 15.71 -16.52
N ARG A 52 2.54 16.64 -15.60
CA ARG A 52 2.12 18.00 -15.95
C ARG A 52 3.20 18.73 -16.73
N LYS A 53 4.45 18.69 -16.25
CA LYS A 53 5.58 19.33 -16.92
C LYS A 53 5.83 18.77 -18.33
N LYS A 54 5.80 17.45 -18.51
CA LYS A 54 5.92 16.82 -19.83
C LYS A 54 4.84 17.29 -20.80
N HIS A 55 3.60 17.39 -20.31
CA HIS A 55 2.48 17.89 -21.11
C HIS A 55 2.63 19.37 -21.47
N GLU A 56 3.15 20.21 -20.56
CA GLU A 56 3.47 21.63 -20.83
C GLU A 56 4.61 21.78 -21.86
N ASP A 57 5.60 20.88 -21.83
CA ASP A 57 6.72 20.83 -22.78
C ASP A 57 6.32 20.22 -24.16
N GLY A 58 5.04 19.84 -24.34
CA GLY A 58 4.50 19.31 -25.60
C GLY A 58 4.77 17.82 -25.84
N GLU A 59 5.30 17.09 -24.85
CA GLU A 59 5.42 15.63 -24.89
C GLU A 59 4.08 14.99 -24.50
N SER A 60 3.60 13.98 -25.24
CA SER A 60 2.37 13.29 -24.85
C SER A 60 2.60 12.55 -23.53
N SER A 61 1.73 12.81 -22.55
CA SER A 61 1.79 12.18 -21.22
C SER A 61 1.42 10.68 -21.24
N ILE A 62 0.89 10.20 -22.37
CA ILE A 62 0.54 8.82 -22.65
C ILE A 62 1.10 8.48 -24.03
N SER A 63 1.96 7.46 -24.09
CA SER A 63 2.47 6.84 -25.31
C SER A 63 1.50 5.77 -25.80
N GLY A 64 1.55 5.44 -27.10
CA GLY A 64 0.84 4.27 -27.64
C GLY A 64 1.25 2.96 -26.97
N ALA A 65 2.49 2.88 -26.45
CA ALA A 65 2.97 1.75 -25.66
C ALA A 65 2.24 1.62 -24.31
N ASP A 66 1.96 2.75 -23.65
CA ASP A 66 1.24 2.76 -22.36
C ASP A 66 -0.20 2.26 -22.55
N VAL A 67 -0.83 2.61 -23.66
CA VAL A 67 -2.18 2.14 -24.03
C VAL A 67 -2.18 0.63 -24.27
N GLN A 68 -1.16 0.10 -24.94
CA GLN A 68 -1.03 -1.33 -25.18
C GLN A 68 -0.81 -2.09 -23.87
N GLN A 69 0.06 -1.60 -22.99
CA GLN A 69 0.33 -2.21 -21.69
C GLN A 69 -0.91 -2.21 -20.77
N LEU A 70 -1.67 -1.11 -20.73
CA LEU A 70 -2.96 -1.04 -20.03
C LEU A 70 -3.96 -2.05 -20.58
N THR A 71 -4.01 -2.22 -21.91
CA THR A 71 -4.87 -3.21 -22.56
C THR A 71 -4.49 -4.64 -22.16
N ASP A 72 -3.19 -4.94 -22.03
CA ASP A 72 -2.70 -6.26 -21.63
C ASP A 72 -2.96 -6.55 -20.15
N ILE A 73 -2.84 -5.55 -19.26
CA ILE A 73 -3.21 -5.66 -17.84
C ILE A 73 -4.71 -5.90 -17.69
N LEU A 74 -5.55 -5.10 -18.34
CA LEU A 74 -7.01 -5.19 -18.22
C LEU A 74 -7.59 -6.45 -18.88
N SER A 75 -6.91 -6.99 -19.89
CA SER A 75 -7.27 -8.27 -20.51
C SER A 75 -6.72 -9.50 -19.79
N GLY A 76 -5.98 -9.29 -18.68
CA GLY A 76 -5.39 -10.38 -17.88
C GLY A 76 -4.23 -11.10 -18.58
N LYS A 77 -3.66 -10.51 -19.64
CA LYS A 77 -2.49 -11.05 -20.37
C LYS A 77 -1.15 -10.68 -19.73
N ALA A 78 -1.12 -9.61 -18.92
CA ALA A 78 0.06 -9.19 -18.19
C ALA A 78 -0.08 -9.52 -16.69
N ILE A 79 0.53 -10.62 -16.25
CA ILE A 79 1.02 -10.71 -14.88
C ILE A 79 2.36 -9.98 -14.91
N PRO A 80 2.58 -8.92 -14.12
CA PRO A 80 3.90 -8.33 -14.03
C PRO A 80 4.82 -9.41 -13.45
N GLU A 81 5.76 -9.91 -14.25
CA GLU A 81 6.87 -10.66 -13.70
C GLU A 81 7.65 -9.70 -12.82
N ASP A 82 7.67 -10.01 -11.52
CA ASP A 82 8.47 -9.32 -10.53
C ASP A 82 9.93 -9.55 -10.93
N ASP A 83 10.57 -8.52 -11.47
CA ASP A 83 11.96 -8.53 -11.93
C ASP A 83 12.87 -8.64 -10.69
N THR A 84 12.90 -9.85 -10.12
CA THR A 84 13.83 -10.29 -9.08
C THR A 84 14.94 -11.08 -9.76
N ALA A 85 15.78 -10.39 -10.54
CA ALA A 85 17.05 -10.92 -10.99
C ALA A 85 18.04 -9.79 -11.31
N GLY A 86 19.00 -9.55 -10.40
CA GLY A 86 20.24 -8.81 -10.69
C GLY A 86 20.66 -7.80 -9.64
#